data_AF-A0A2X3EVM1-F1
#
_entry.id   AF-A0A2X3EVM1-F1
#
_cell.length_a   1.000
_cell.length_b   1.000
_cell.length_c   1.000
_cell.angle_alpha   90.00
_cell.angle_beta   90.00
_cell.angle_gamma   90.00
#
_symmetry.space_group_name_H-M   'P 1'
#
loop_
_entity.id
_entity.type
_entity.pdbx_description
1 polymer ?
#
loop_
_entity_poly.entity_id
_entity_poly.type
_entity_poly.pdbx_seq_one_letter_code
_entity_poly.pdbx_strand_id
1 'polypeptide(L)'
;MTQDVNIIQSQIERLPWIKQASVRKQWPDELKIHLVEYVPIARWNDQHMVDAEGNAFSVPADRTSKQNLPMLYGPEGSENEVLQGYRDMGQVLAKDKFTLKVAAMTARRSWQLTLNNDIKLNLGRGDTMKRLQRFMELYPVLQQQAQTRRQTD
;
A
#
# COMPACT_ATOMS: atom_id res chain seq x y z
N MET A 1 40.43 3.24 17.06
CA MET A 1 39.18 2.47 16.84
C MET A 1 39.26 1.75 15.48
N THR A 2 39.33 0.41 15.46
CA THR A 2 39.64 -0.42 14.26
C THR A 2 38.46 -1.26 13.76
N GLN A 3 37.21 -0.84 13.98
CA GLN A 3 36.11 -1.48 13.25
C GLN A 3 36.09 -1.03 11.79
N ASP A 4 35.82 -1.99 10.90
CA ASP A 4 35.60 -1.76 9.48
C ASP A 4 34.21 -1.16 9.27
N VAL A 5 34.15 -0.03 8.57
CA VAL A 5 32.88 0.65 8.25
C VAL A 5 31.94 -0.22 7.42
N ASN A 6 32.49 -1.11 6.60
CA ASN A 6 31.72 -2.02 5.76
C ASN A 6 30.93 -3.03 6.61
N ILE A 7 31.53 -3.51 7.71
CA ILE A 7 30.85 -4.41 8.65
C ILE A 7 29.66 -3.69 9.28
N ILE A 8 29.86 -2.46 9.75
CA ILE A 8 28.79 -1.65 10.36
C ILE A 8 27.68 -1.38 9.35
N GLN A 9 28.03 -0.97 8.13
CA GLN A 9 27.05 -0.75 7.06
C GLN A 9 26.22 -2.02 6.81
N SER A 10 26.88 -3.17 6.63
CA SER A 10 26.18 -4.44 6.38
C SER A 10 25.28 -4.87 7.54
N GLN A 11 25.62 -4.52 8.78
CA GLN A 11 24.78 -4.81 9.95
C GLN A 11 23.53 -3.92 9.98
N ILE A 12 23.67 -2.66 9.58
CA ILE A 12 22.55 -1.72 9.48
C ILE A 12 21.60 -2.13 8.35
N GLU A 13 22.13 -2.54 7.19
CA GLU A 13 21.34 -2.98 6.04
C GLU A 13 20.58 -4.29 6.28
N ARG A 14 20.88 -5.02 7.37
CA ARG A 14 20.04 -6.16 7.82
C ARG A 14 18.71 -5.73 8.40
N LEU A 15 18.55 -4.46 8.75
CA LEU A 15 17.26 -3.92 9.20
C LEU A 15 16.35 -3.79 7.97
N PRO A 16 15.24 -4.54 7.88
CA PRO A 16 14.48 -4.67 6.63
C PRO A 16 13.83 -3.37 6.15
N TRP A 17 13.67 -2.37 7.02
CA TRP A 17 13.11 -1.06 6.67
C TRP A 17 14.16 -0.04 6.20
N ILE A 18 15.45 -0.38 6.20
CA ILE A 18 16.51 0.46 5.68
C ILE A 18 16.69 0.19 4.19
N LYS A 19 16.41 1.21 3.36
CA LYS A 19 16.62 1.18 1.92
C LYS A 19 18.10 1.32 1.56
N GLN A 20 18.83 2.14 2.31
CA GLN A 20 20.26 2.36 2.10
C GLN A 20 20.93 2.87 3.38
N ALA A 21 22.14 2.38 3.66
CA ALA A 21 23.01 2.94 4.69
C ALA A 21 24.35 3.38 4.09
N SER A 22 24.91 4.47 4.62
CA SER A 22 26.27 4.90 4.31
C SER A 22 27.01 5.20 5.60
N VAL A 23 28.17 4.58 5.77
CA VAL A 23 29.00 4.70 6.97
C VAL A 23 30.37 5.22 6.57
N ARG A 24 30.79 6.36 7.13
CA ARG A 24 32.11 6.94 6.87
C ARG A 24 32.80 7.40 8.14
N LYS A 25 34.13 7.24 8.19
CA LYS A 25 34.96 7.80 9.26
C LYS A 25 35.13 9.30 9.04
N GLN A 26 35.08 10.06 10.12
CA GLN A 26 35.41 11.47 10.16
C GLN A 26 36.43 11.71 11.26
N TRP A 27 37.57 12.31 10.90
CA TRP A 27 38.58 12.70 11.88
C TRP A 27 38.04 13.79 12.83
N PRO A 28 38.48 13.83 14.10
CA PRO A 28 39.43 12.90 14.69
C PRO A 28 38.85 11.56 15.15
N ASP A 29 37.63 11.51 15.68
CA ASP A 29 37.09 10.28 16.30
C ASP A 29 35.58 10.10 16.07
N GLU A 30 35.07 10.51 14.91
CA GLU A 30 33.65 10.42 14.58
C GLU A 30 33.35 9.34 13.54
N LEU A 31 32.18 8.72 13.68
CA LEU A 31 31.56 7.89 12.65
C LEU A 31 30.29 8.60 12.17
N LYS A 32 30.24 8.96 10.89
CA LYS A 32 29.04 9.51 10.28
C LYS A 32 28.27 8.40 9.60
N ILE A 33 27.04 8.19 10.07
CA ILE A 33 26.09 7.23 9.53
C ILE A 33 24.94 8.03 8.90
N HIS A 34 24.67 7.77 7.63
CA HIS A 34 23.52 8.30 6.92
C HIS A 34 22.59 7.14 6.54
N LEU A 35 21.30 7.27 6.87
CA LEU A 35 20.29 6.24 6.65
C LEU A 35 19.20 6.78 5.73
N VAL A 36 18.79 5.96 4.78
CA VAL A 36 17.58 6.16 3.99
C VAL A 36 16.64 5.01 4.34
N GLU A 37 15.50 5.33 4.92
CA GLU A 37 14.45 4.36 5.24
C GLU A 37 13.49 4.22 4.06
N TYR A 38 12.84 3.07 3.95
CA TYR A 38 11.68 2.92 3.09
C TYR A 38 10.51 3.75 3.61
N VAL A 39 9.80 4.42 2.69
CA VAL A 39 8.59 5.19 3.01
C VAL A 39 7.37 4.39 2.55
N PRO A 40 6.56 3.84 3.48
CA PRO A 40 5.43 3.02 3.11
C PRO A 40 4.31 3.89 2.52
N ILE A 41 3.68 3.38 1.46
CA ILE A 41 2.44 3.96 0.92
C ILE A 41 1.23 3.05 1.12
N ALA A 42 1.45 1.77 1.39
CA ALA A 42 0.42 0.81 1.72
C ALA A 42 0.96 -0.33 2.59
N ARG A 43 0.05 -1.02 3.29
CA ARG A 43 0.33 -2.31 3.93
C ARG A 43 0.19 -3.42 2.91
N TRP A 44 1.02 -4.45 3.00
CA TRP A 44 1.06 -5.60 2.10
C TRP A 44 0.86 -6.90 2.88
N ASN A 45 -0.17 -7.68 2.56
CA ASN A 45 -0.44 -8.99 3.15
C ASN A 45 -0.27 -9.03 4.69
N ASP A 46 -0.88 -8.05 5.37
CA ASP A 46 -0.92 -7.85 6.83
C ASP A 46 0.40 -7.56 7.56
N GLN A 47 1.50 -8.21 7.16
CA GLN A 47 2.79 -8.20 7.87
C GLN A 47 3.86 -7.32 7.22
N HIS A 48 3.68 -6.99 5.94
CA HIS A 48 4.64 -6.21 5.17
C HIS A 48 4.07 -4.84 4.83
N MET A 49 4.93 -4.01 4.25
CA MET A 49 4.60 -2.72 3.69
C MET A 49 5.19 -2.64 2.29
N VAL A 50 4.67 -1.73 1.48
CA VAL A 50 5.18 -1.47 0.14
C VAL A 50 5.42 0.03 -0.04
N ASP A 51 6.55 0.39 -0.65
CA ASP A 51 6.88 1.78 -0.99
C ASP A 51 6.31 2.19 -2.35
N ALA A 52 6.60 3.42 -2.78
CA ALA A 52 6.11 3.96 -4.05
C ALA A 52 6.72 3.29 -5.29
N GLU A 53 7.80 2.55 -5.15
CA GLU A 53 8.45 1.80 -6.23
C GLU A 53 8.05 0.31 -6.22
N GLY A 54 7.16 -0.10 -5.31
CA GLY A 54 6.71 -1.48 -5.18
C GLY A 54 7.66 -2.40 -4.41
N ASN A 55 8.64 -1.84 -3.69
CA ASN A 55 9.52 -2.63 -2.84
C ASN A 55 8.76 -3.06 -1.59
N ALA A 56 8.70 -4.37 -1.35
CA ALA A 56 8.19 -4.91 -0.09
C ALA A 56 9.26 -4.83 1.01
N PHE A 57 8.86 -4.41 2.20
CA PHE A 57 9.69 -4.42 3.39
C PHE A 57 8.85 -4.68 4.64
N SER A 58 9.51 -4.99 5.75
CA SER A 58 8.84 -5.20 7.04
C SER A 58 9.38 -4.22 8.09
N VAL A 59 8.49 -3.85 9.01
CA VAL A 59 8.78 -2.95 10.14
C VAL A 59 8.30 -3.65 11.41
N PRO A 60 9.08 -3.64 12.51
CA PRO A 60 8.66 -4.19 13.79
C PRO A 60 7.31 -3.63 14.25
N ALA A 61 6.42 -4.50 14.75
CA ALA A 61 5.04 -4.14 15.06
C ALA A 61 4.90 -2.95 16.02
N ASP A 62 5.80 -2.84 17.00
CA ASP A 62 5.92 -1.74 17.95
C ASP A 62 6.21 -0.37 17.28
N ARG A 63 6.83 -0.39 16.08
CA ARG A 63 7.13 0.79 15.27
C ARG A 63 6.07 1.10 14.20
N THR A 64 5.14 0.19 13.94
CA THR A 64 4.13 0.34 12.87
C THR A 64 2.88 1.15 13.26
N SER A 65 2.82 1.72 14.47
CA SER A 65 1.55 2.24 14.99
C SER A 65 1.26 3.70 14.57
N LYS A 66 0.02 3.91 14.09
CA LYS A 66 -0.70 5.18 13.77
C LYS A 66 -0.82 5.64 12.31
N GLN A 67 -0.18 4.99 11.33
CA GLN A 67 -0.38 5.41 9.93
C GLN A 67 -1.66 4.79 9.34
N ASN A 68 -2.59 5.65 8.89
CA ASN A 68 -3.78 5.25 8.16
C ASN A 68 -3.41 4.93 6.71
N LEU A 69 -2.80 3.76 6.50
CA LEU A 69 -2.39 3.27 5.19
C LEU A 69 -3.47 2.37 4.58
N PRO A 70 -3.68 2.43 3.25
CA PRO A 70 -4.49 1.45 2.55
C PRO A 70 -3.88 0.05 2.70
N MET A 71 -4.72 -0.98 2.62
CA MET A 71 -4.29 -2.37 2.67
C MET A 71 -4.32 -2.99 1.27
N LEU A 72 -3.20 -3.58 0.87
CA LEU A 72 -3.04 -4.29 -0.39
C LEU A 72 -2.81 -5.77 -0.13
N TYR A 73 -3.47 -6.62 -0.93
CA TYR A 73 -3.31 -8.06 -0.89
C TYR A 73 -3.02 -8.62 -2.26
N GLY A 74 -2.11 -9.58 -2.34
CA GLY A 74 -1.78 -10.28 -3.57
C GLY A 74 -0.85 -11.48 -3.37
N PRO A 75 -0.68 -12.31 -4.40
CA PRO A 75 0.37 -13.34 -4.42
C PRO A 75 1.76 -12.75 -4.19
N GLU A 76 2.67 -13.57 -3.68
CA GLU A 76 4.09 -13.23 -3.60
C GLU A 76 4.65 -12.85 -4.99
N GLY A 77 5.42 -11.76 -5.05
CA GLY A 77 5.99 -11.25 -6.30
C GLY A 77 5.02 -10.40 -7.14
N SER A 78 3.79 -10.19 -6.68
CA SER A 78 2.79 -9.36 -7.37
C SER A 78 2.65 -7.96 -6.76
N GLU A 79 3.57 -7.51 -5.91
CA GLU A 79 3.52 -6.22 -5.19
C GLU A 79 3.32 -5.06 -6.17
N ASN A 80 4.13 -5.03 -7.23
CA ASN A 80 4.07 -4.02 -8.28
C ASN A 80 2.77 -4.08 -9.08
N GLU A 81 2.29 -5.28 -9.41
CA GLU A 81 1.03 -5.47 -10.16
C GLU A 81 -0.16 -4.95 -9.34
N VAL A 82 -0.19 -5.28 -8.03
CA VAL A 82 -1.26 -4.82 -7.15
C VAL A 82 -1.17 -3.32 -6.90
N LEU A 83 0.03 -2.80 -6.70
CA LEU A 83 0.24 -1.36 -6.49
C LEU A 83 -0.20 -0.55 -7.71
N GLN A 84 0.12 -1.01 -8.92
CA GLN A 84 -0.32 -0.34 -10.14
C GLN A 84 -1.86 -0.38 -10.28
N GLY A 85 -2.49 -1.54 -10.07
CA GLY A 85 -3.94 -1.64 -10.11
C GLY A 85 -4.63 -0.78 -9.05
N TYR A 86 -4.07 -0.69 -7.84
CA TYR A 86 -4.54 0.22 -6.79
C TYR A 86 -4.48 1.69 -7.23
N ARG A 87 -3.38 2.12 -7.86
CA ARG A 87 -3.23 3.49 -8.37
C ARG A 87 -4.26 3.80 -9.44
N ASP A 88 -4.40 2.93 -10.44
CA ASP A 88 -5.29 3.13 -11.59
C ASP A 88 -6.76 3.18 -11.14
N MET A 89 -7.18 2.23 -10.30
CA MET A 89 -8.55 2.19 -9.77
C MET A 89 -8.81 3.34 -8.80
N GLY A 90 -7.82 3.69 -7.97
CA GLY A 90 -7.89 4.81 -7.03
C GLY A 90 -8.08 6.15 -7.75
N GLN A 91 -7.39 6.38 -8.88
CA GLN A 91 -7.56 7.60 -9.69
C GLN A 91 -8.97 7.74 -10.25
N VAL A 92 -9.61 6.65 -10.66
CA VAL A 92 -11.00 6.68 -11.13
C VAL A 92 -11.96 6.98 -9.98
N LEU A 93 -11.77 6.30 -8.84
CA LEU A 93 -12.62 6.48 -7.65
C LEU A 93 -12.52 7.89 -7.05
N ALA A 94 -11.33 8.49 -7.09
CA ALA A 94 -11.09 9.82 -6.54
C ALA A 94 -11.92 10.92 -7.21
N LYS A 95 -12.36 10.72 -8.47
CA LYS A 95 -13.21 11.69 -9.20
C LYS A 95 -14.54 11.94 -8.50
N ASP A 96 -15.08 10.93 -7.82
CA ASP A 96 -16.33 11.03 -7.07
C ASP A 96 -16.12 10.92 -5.55
N LYS A 97 -14.95 11.36 -5.07
CA LYS A 97 -14.57 11.44 -3.65
C LYS A 97 -14.52 10.09 -2.92
N PHE A 98 -14.45 8.97 -3.64
CA PHE A 98 -14.15 7.68 -3.05
C PHE A 98 -12.65 7.51 -2.86
N THR A 99 -12.28 6.86 -1.77
CA THR A 99 -10.89 6.43 -1.52
C THR A 99 -10.87 4.93 -1.27
N LEU A 100 -9.79 4.28 -1.68
CA LEU A 100 -9.59 2.85 -1.50
C LEU A 100 -9.01 2.58 -0.12
N LYS A 101 -9.77 1.85 0.69
CA LYS A 101 -9.34 1.33 1.99
C LYS A 101 -8.59 0.01 1.83
N VAL A 102 -9.08 -0.86 0.94
CA VAL A 102 -8.46 -2.16 0.62
C VAL A 102 -8.50 -2.42 -0.89
N ALA A 103 -7.42 -2.95 -1.45
CA ALA A 103 -7.42 -3.56 -2.78
C ALA A 103 -6.76 -4.94 -2.73
N ALA A 104 -7.50 -5.96 -3.12
CA ALA A 104 -7.07 -7.36 -3.07
C ALA A 104 -7.11 -7.98 -4.46
N MET A 105 -6.00 -8.60 -4.86
CA MET A 105 -5.90 -9.38 -6.08
C MET A 105 -5.62 -10.84 -5.74
N THR A 106 -6.38 -11.77 -6.33
CA THR A 106 -6.10 -13.20 -6.14
C THR A 106 -5.02 -13.69 -7.11
N ALA A 107 -4.48 -14.91 -6.89
CA ALA A 107 -3.56 -15.57 -7.82
C ALA A 107 -4.12 -15.74 -9.25
N ARG A 108 -5.44 -15.70 -9.41
CA ARG A 108 -6.10 -15.74 -10.72
C ARG A 108 -6.30 -14.34 -11.33
N ARG A 109 -5.73 -13.27 -10.74
CA ARG A 109 -5.91 -11.85 -11.12
C ARG A 109 -7.37 -11.39 -11.01
N SER A 110 -8.07 -11.89 -9.99
CA SER A 110 -9.41 -11.41 -9.65
C SER A 110 -9.33 -10.32 -8.61
N TRP A 111 -10.04 -9.21 -8.83
CA TRP A 111 -9.98 -8.04 -7.98
C TRP A 111 -11.21 -7.90 -7.06
N GLN A 112 -10.94 -7.53 -5.82
CA GLN A 112 -11.93 -7.07 -4.85
C GLN A 112 -11.42 -5.79 -4.21
N LEU A 113 -12.27 -4.77 -4.12
CA LEU A 113 -11.95 -3.48 -3.53
C LEU A 113 -12.86 -3.22 -2.32
N THR A 114 -12.34 -2.52 -1.31
CA THR A 114 -13.14 -1.95 -0.22
C THR A 114 -12.94 -0.45 -0.20
N LEU A 115 -14.05 0.29 -0.28
CA LEU A 115 -14.04 1.76 -0.26
C LEU A 115 -13.99 2.28 1.18
N ASN A 116 -13.76 3.58 1.34
CA ASN A 116 -13.75 4.28 2.63
C ASN A 116 -15.09 4.26 3.39
N ASN A 117 -16.20 4.01 2.69
CA ASN A 117 -17.52 3.82 3.29
C ASN A 117 -17.88 2.33 3.50
N ASP A 118 -16.87 1.45 3.49
CA ASP A 118 -16.99 0.00 3.67
C ASP A 118 -17.77 -0.76 2.59
N ILE A 119 -18.14 -0.11 1.48
CA ILE A 119 -18.68 -0.80 0.31
C ILE A 119 -17.61 -1.71 -0.29
N LYS A 120 -17.98 -2.96 -0.55
CA LYS A 120 -17.13 -3.97 -1.20
C LYS A 120 -17.51 -4.12 -2.66
N LEU A 121 -16.54 -3.93 -3.55
CA LEU A 121 -16.71 -4.10 -4.99
C LEU A 121 -16.01 -5.37 -5.46
N ASN A 122 -16.79 -6.35 -5.92
CA ASN A 122 -16.27 -7.57 -6.52
C ASN A 122 -16.11 -7.38 -8.03
N LEU A 123 -14.93 -6.94 -8.47
CA LEU A 123 -14.67 -6.68 -9.88
C LEU A 123 -14.40 -7.95 -10.68
N GLY A 124 -13.97 -9.03 -10.03
CA GLY A 124 -13.67 -10.29 -10.70
C GLY A 124 -12.43 -10.20 -11.58
N ARG A 125 -12.40 -11.00 -12.65
CA ARG A 125 -11.34 -10.99 -13.70
C ARG A 125 -11.84 -10.32 -14.97
N GLY A 126 -10.90 -9.90 -15.84
CA GLY A 126 -11.18 -9.32 -17.15
C GLY A 126 -11.27 -7.79 -17.10
N ASP A 127 -12.34 -7.22 -17.66
CA ASP A 127 -12.55 -5.77 -17.79
C ASP A 127 -12.89 -5.07 -16.46
N THR A 128 -11.99 -5.13 -15.47
CA THR A 128 -12.19 -4.56 -14.13
C THR A 128 -12.46 -3.06 -14.18
N MET A 129 -11.76 -2.31 -15.03
CA MET A 129 -11.96 -0.87 -15.19
C MET A 129 -13.35 -0.50 -15.74
N LYS A 130 -13.87 -1.26 -16.71
CA LYS A 130 -15.24 -1.03 -17.23
C LYS A 130 -16.29 -1.31 -16.15
N ARG A 131 -16.07 -2.35 -15.34
CA ARG A 131 -16.95 -2.67 -14.20
C ARG A 131 -16.91 -1.60 -13.12
N LEU A 132 -15.72 -1.07 -12.84
CA LEU A 132 -15.53 0.05 -11.92
C LEU A 132 -16.24 1.31 -12.43
N GLN A 133 -16.07 1.68 -13.71
CA GLN A 133 -16.77 2.81 -14.32
C GLN A 133 -18.29 2.67 -14.24
N ARG A 134 -18.83 1.49 -14.55
CA ARG A 134 -20.26 1.21 -14.40
C ARG A 134 -20.74 1.41 -12.96
N PHE A 135 -19.94 1.02 -11.97
CA PHE A 135 -20.27 1.30 -10.57
C PHE A 135 -20.37 2.80 -10.31
N MET A 136 -19.41 3.60 -10.79
CA MET A 136 -19.42 5.06 -10.62
C MET A 136 -20.67 5.69 -11.24
N GLU A 137 -21.07 5.23 -12.43
CA GLU A 137 -22.28 5.72 -13.13
C GLU A 137 -23.57 5.38 -12.37
N LEU A 138 -23.66 4.18 -11.79
CA LEU A 138 -24.89 3.69 -11.14
C LEU A 138 -25.00 4.07 -9.66
N TYR A 139 -23.90 4.36 -8.99
CA TYR A 139 -23.88 4.60 -7.54
C TYR A 139 -24.83 5.71 -7.07
N PRO A 140 -24.93 6.89 -7.72
CA PRO A 140 -25.86 7.94 -7.30
C PRO A 140 -27.32 7.48 -7.29
N VAL A 141 -27.72 6.68 -8.30
CA VAL A 141 -29.08 6.13 -8.41
C VAL A 141 -29.35 5.12 -7.30
N LEU A 142 -28.39 4.25 -7.01
CA LEU A 142 -28.49 3.28 -5.91
C LEU A 142 -28.61 3.96 -4.56
N GLN A 143 -27.88 5.05 -4.34
CA GLN A 143 -27.93 5.83 -3.11
C GLN A 143 -29.30 6.49 -2.91
N GLN A 144 -29.88 7.07 -3.95
CA GLN A 144 -31.23 7.67 -3.90
C GLN A 144 -32.30 6.62 -3.57
N GLN A 145 -32.27 5.46 -4.23
CA GLN A 145 -33.22 4.37 -3.97
C GLN A 145 -33.15 3.86 -2.52
N ALA A 146 -31.95 3.73 -1.97
CA ALA A 146 -31.76 3.32 -0.58
C ALA A 146 -32.31 4.34 0.44
N GLN A 147 -32.26 5.64 0.11
CA GLN A 147 -32.81 6.70 0.96
C GLN A 147 -34.34 6.72 0.93
N THR A 148 -34.95 6.61 -0.25
CA THR A 148 -36.42 6.58 -0.38
C THR A 148 -37.02 5.41 0.39
N ARG A 149 -36.41 4.22 0.32
CA ARG A 149 -36.92 3.02 1.00
C ARG A 149 -36.90 3.15 2.52
N ARG A 150 -35.89 3.82 3.08
CA ARG A 150 -35.78 4.10 4.53
C ARG A 150 -36.79 5.13 5.04
N GLN A 151 -37.46 5.90 4.18
CA GLN A 151 -38.47 6.88 4.58
C GLN A 151 -39.89 6.32 4.53
N THR A 152 -40.08 5.20 3.83
CA THR A 152 -41.38 4.51 3.69
C THR A 152 -41.59 3.34 4.66
N ASP A 153 -40.56 2.98 5.43
CA ASP A 153 -40.60 1.99 6.52
C ASP A 153 -40.60 2.72 7.88
#